data_AF-F0GH06-F1
#
_entry.id   AF-F0GH06-F1
#
_cell.length_a   1.000
_cell.length_b   1.000
_cell.length_c   1.000
_cell.angle_alpha   90.00
_cell.angle_beta   90.00
_cell.angle_gamma   90.00
#
_symmetry.space_group_name_H-M   'P 1'
#
loop_
_entity.id
_entity.type
_entity.pdbx_description
1 polymer ?
#
loop_
_entity_poly.entity_id
_entity_poly.type
_entity_poly.pdbx_seq_one_letter_code
_entity_poly.pdbx_strand_id
1 'polypeptide(L)' 'MQVLVDADACPAVIKDMLFRAARRAEVCVTLVANQYLRTPPSPFIKALQVPAGFDAADARI' A
#
# COMPACT_ATOMS: atom_id res chain seq x y z
N MET A 1 2.33 7.70 -12.88
CA MET A 1 2.23 8.27 -11.52
C MET A 1 2.06 7.12 -10.54
N GLN A 2 2.74 7.14 -9.40
CA GLN A 2 2.73 6.06 -8.41
C GLN A 2 2.39 6.66 -7.05
N VAL A 3 1.51 6.01 -6.30
CA VAL A 3 1.08 6.43 -4.96
C VAL A 3 1.65 5.45 -3.94
N LEU A 4 2.33 5.99 -2.94
CA LEU A 4 2.84 5.24 -1.80
C LEU A 4 1.94 5.50 -0.61
N VAL A 5 1.57 4.44 0.10
CA VAL A 5 0.68 4.53 1.26
C VAL A 5 1.26 3.72 2.39
N ASP A 6 1.47 4.36 3.54
CA ASP A 6 1.73 3.66 4.80
C ASP A 6 0.46 2.90 5.23
N ALA A 7 0.56 1.58 5.23
CA ALA A 7 -0.52 0.66 5.50
C ALA A 7 -0.50 0.13 6.94
N ASP A 8 0.48 0.49 7.77
CA ASP A 8 0.50 0.14 9.18
C ASP A 8 -0.54 0.93 9.97
N ALA A 9 -0.72 2.21 9.63
CA ALA A 9 -1.74 3.07 10.24
C ALA A 9 -3.12 3.03 9.54
N CYS A 10 -3.22 2.46 8.34
CA CYS A 10 -4.47 2.46 7.58
C CYS A 10 -5.48 1.39 8.05
N PRO A 11 -6.73 1.77 8.40
CA PRO A 11 -7.82 0.83 8.62
C PRO A 11 -8.12 -0.01 7.37
N ALA A 12 -8.64 -1.22 7.56
CA ALA A 12 -8.99 -2.14 6.46
C ALA A 12 -9.94 -1.50 5.42
N VAL A 13 -10.93 -0.72 5.88
CA VAL A 13 -11.89 -0.03 5.02
C VAL A 13 -11.20 0.95 4.06
N ILE A 14 -10.17 1.65 4.52
CA ILE A 14 -9.40 2.58 3.67
C ILE A 14 -8.60 1.80 2.63
N LYS A 15 -8.00 0.67 3.00
CA LYS A 15 -7.31 -0.22 2.04
C LYS A 15 -8.26 -0.70 0.94
N ASP A 16 -9.48 -1.09 1.29
CA ASP A 16 -10.50 -1.50 0.32
C ASP A 16 -10.97 -0.38 -0.61
N MET A 17 -11.00 0.86 -0.11
CA MET A 17 -11.27 2.03 -0.95
C MET A 17 -10.11 2.30 -1.90
N LEU A 18 -8.86 2.21 -1.42
CA LEU A 18 -7.66 2.36 -2.24
C LEU A 18 -7.59 1.29 -3.34
N PHE A 19 -7.93 0.04 -3.04
CA PHE A 19 -7.97 -1.02 -4.06
C PHE A 19 -8.95 -0.72 -5.19
N ARG A 20 -10.14 -0.23 -4.85
CA ARG A 20 -11.16 0.18 -5.82
C ARG A 20 -10.72 1.42 -6.61
N ALA A 21 -10.14 2.40 -5.93
CA ALA A 21 -9.67 3.64 -6.54
C ALA A 21 -8.50 3.38 -7.51
N ALA A 22 -7.50 2.59 -7.11
CA ALA A 22 -6.36 2.21 -7.94
C ALA A 22 -6.80 1.55 -9.25
N ARG A 23 -7.78 0.64 -9.18
CA ARG A 23 -8.32 -0.03 -10.37
C ARG A 23 -9.11 0.93 -11.26
N ARG A 24 -9.90 1.84 -10.69
CA ARG A 24 -10.73 2.78 -11.47
C ARG A 24 -9.89 3.88 -12.12
N ALA A 25 -8.84 4.34 -11.43
CA ALA A 25 -7.96 5.38 -11.92
C ALA A 25 -6.75 4.85 -12.69
N GLU A 26 -6.57 3.52 -12.75
CA GLU A 26 -5.41 2.84 -13.35
C GLU A 26 -4.07 3.36 -12.80
N VAL A 27 -4.05 3.67 -11.50
CA VAL A 27 -2.87 4.19 -10.80
C VAL A 27 -2.25 3.10 -9.95
N CYS A 28 -0.94 2.92 -10.09
CA CYS A 28 -0.18 2.02 -9.22
C CYS A 28 -0.14 2.55 -7.78
N VAL A 29 -0.72 1.79 -6.86
CA VAL A 29 -0.64 2.00 -5.41
C VAL A 29 0.27 0.95 -4.80
N THR A 30 1.35 1.39 -4.15
CA THR A 30 2.18 0.53 -3.31
C THR A 30 1.83 0.76 -1.85
N LEU A 31 1.34 -0.28 -1.19
CA LEU A 31 1.15 -0.29 0.25
C LEU A 31 2.45 -0.71 0.92
N VAL A 32 2.95 0.13 1.82
CA VAL A 32 4.16 -0.15 2.61
C VAL A 32 3.74 -0.45 4.04
N ALA A 33 4.18 -1.57 4.60
CA ALA A 33 3.86 -1.96 5.98
C ALA A 33 4.97 -2.78 6.60
N ASN A 34 5.10 -2.71 7.92
CA ASN A 34 5.99 -3.56 8.70
C ASN A 34 5.45 -5.00 8.86
N GLN A 35 4.15 -5.17 8.62
CA GLN A 35 3.45 -6.44 8.73
C GLN A 35 2.97 -6.94 7.36
N TYR A 36 2.64 -8.24 7.30
CA TYR A 36 2.09 -8.83 6.10
C TYR A 36 0.72 -8.22 5.76
N LEU A 37 0.57 -7.76 4.52
CA LEU A 37 -0.68 -7.23 3.99
C LEU A 37 -1.29 -8.19 2.98
N ARG A 38 -2.54 -8.58 3.22
CA ARG A 38 -3.34 -9.26 2.22
C ARG A 38 -3.85 -8.24 1.21
N THR A 39 -3.45 -8.39 -0.05
CA THR A 39 -3.91 -7.55 -1.17
C THR A 39 -4.64 -8.38 -2.20
N PRO A 40 -5.66 -7.82 -2.89
CA PRO A 40 -6.31 -8.50 -4.00
C PRO A 40 -5.37 -8.60 -5.21
N PRO A 41 -5.51 -9.64 -6.06
CA PRO A 41 -4.77 -9.71 -7.30
C PRO A 41 -5.17 -8.53 -8.19
N SER A 42 -4.22 -7.63 -8.47
CA SER A 42 -4.42 -6.46 -9.32
C SER A 42 -3.07 -6.00 -9.88
N PRO A 43 -2.98 -5.62 -11.17
CA PRO A 43 -1.75 -5.05 -11.73
C PRO A 43 -1.42 -3.67 -11.13
N PHE A 44 -2.40 -3.01 -10.51
CA PHE A 44 -2.28 -1.67 -9.94
C PHE A 44 -2.00 -1.68 -8.43
N ILE A 45 -2.00 -2.84 -7.77
CA ILE A 45 -1.75 -2.93 -6.32
C ILE A 45 -0.46 -3.70 -6.08
N LYS A 46 0.44 -3.09 -5.31
CA LYS A 46 1.66 -3.73 -4.82
C LYS A 46 1.67 -3.64 -3.29
N ALA A 47 2.19 -4.67 -2.64
CA ALA A 47 2.48 -4.65 -1.21
C ALA A 47 3.99 -4.79 -1.02
N LEU A 48 4.57 -3.87 -0.28
CA LEU A 48 5.97 -3.89 0.12
C LEU A 48 6.03 -4.06 1.64
N GLN A 49 6.53 -5.21 2.08
CA GLN A 49 6.79 -5.42 3.49
C GLN A 49 8.18 -4.86 3.83
N VAL A 50 8.26 -4.04 4.87
CA VAL A 50 9.50 -3.48 5.40
C VAL A 50 9.76 -4.01 6.82
N PRO A 51 10.99 -3.97 7.33
CA PRO A 51 11.26 -4.25 8.74
C PRO A 51 10.55 -3.25 9.66
N ALA A 52 10.24 -3.65 10.89
CA ALA A 52 9.66 -2.76 11.88
C ALA A 52 10.67 -1.67 12.30
N GLY A 53 10.29 -0.40 12.11
CA GLY A 53 11.05 0.78 12.51
C GLY A 53 10.28 2.04 12.13
N PHE A 54 10.28 3.05 13.01
CA PHE A 54 9.89 4.42 12.65
C PHE A 54 10.76 4.82 11.44
N ASP A 55 10.17 5.30 10.34
CA ASP A 55 10.81 5.67 9.05
C ASP A 55 11.13 4.55 8.04
N ALA A 56 10.72 3.29 8.27
CA ALA A 56 11.02 2.22 7.31
C ALA A 56 10.31 2.40 5.95
N ALA A 57 9.19 3.11 5.92
CA ALA A 57 8.48 3.46 4.69
C ALA A 57 9.14 4.61 3.93
N ASP A 58 9.67 5.61 4.66
CA ASP A 58 10.26 6.81 4.08
C ASP A 58 11.69 6.58 3.56
N ALA A 59 12.45 5.67 4.19
CA ALA A 59 13.84 5.37 3.80
C ALA A 59 13.99 4.62 2.46
N ARG A 60 12.90 4.23 1.80
CA ARG A 60 12.91 3.44 0.54
C ARG A 60 12.49 4.24 -0.70
N ILE A 61 12.38 5.56 -0.61
CA ILE A 61 11.82 6.42 -1.66
C ILE A 61 12.83 7.49 -2.08
#